data_AF-A0A838FB40-F1
#
_entry.id   AF-A0A838FB40-F1
#
_cell.length_a   1.000
_cell.length_b   1.000
_cell.length_c   1.000
_cell.angle_alpha   90.00
_cell.angle_beta   90.00
_cell.angle_gamma   90.00
#
_symmetry.space_group_name_H-M   'P 1'
#
loop_
_entity.id
_entity.type
_entity.pdbx_description
1 polymer ?
#
loop_
_entity_poly.entity_id
_entity_poly.type
_entity_poly.pdbx_seq_one_letter_code
_entity_poly.pdbx_strand_id
1 'polypeptide(L)'
;MLKYVIHYFFLLLVISSISLRQSWAQTNNNSSLQAQVHSYLNSYNSEFQKLYTAASEGQWLLNTHIVEGDTMAAYQSALAEEALAKYTGSKSNIDSAKKYLAQKNRLTPLQVRQLETILFSAGNNPEIAGDIVRKRIDASNAQTEKLYGFHYMLNGKPTTVNHLDDILLHSNDLTE
;
A
#
# COMPACT_ATOMS: atom_id res chain seq x y z
N MET A 1 49.67 47.09 12.35
CA MET A 1 49.10 45.73 12.32
C MET A 1 47.95 45.51 13.29
N LEU A 2 48.03 45.97 14.54
CA LEU A 2 47.03 45.64 15.59
C LEU A 2 45.57 46.12 15.30
N LYS A 3 45.39 47.26 14.60
CA LYS A 3 44.04 47.79 14.27
C LYS A 3 43.28 46.98 13.20
N TYR A 4 44.00 46.31 12.30
CA TYR A 4 43.40 45.47 11.26
C TYR A 4 42.94 44.13 11.83
N VAL A 5 43.69 43.56 12.78
CA VAL A 5 43.32 42.30 13.46
C VAL A 5 42.00 42.43 14.22
N ILE A 6 41.76 43.56 14.89
CA ILE A 6 40.52 43.82 15.65
C ILE A 6 39.31 43.99 14.72
N HIS A 7 39.48 44.63 13.55
CA HIS A 7 38.40 44.75 12.55
C HIS A 7 38.06 43.41 11.90
N TYR A 8 39.04 42.57 11.59
CA TYR A 8 38.81 41.21 11.07
C TYR A 8 38.13 40.29 12.11
N PHE A 9 38.45 40.46 13.39
CA PHE A 9 37.82 39.69 14.48
C PHE A 9 36.33 40.06 14.67
N PHE A 10 35.99 41.35 14.55
CA PHE A 10 34.58 41.80 14.56
C PHE A 10 33.81 41.34 13.32
N LEU A 11 34.44 41.31 12.14
CA LEU A 11 33.82 40.85 10.90
C LEU A 11 33.52 39.32 10.92
N LEU A 12 34.41 38.52 11.51
CA LEU A 12 34.20 37.07 11.71
C LEU A 12 33.08 36.75 12.73
N LEU A 13 32.91 37.55 13.78
CA LEU A 13 31.85 37.39 14.78
C LEU A 13 30.44 37.71 14.21
N VAL A 14 30.34 38.68 13.31
CA VAL A 14 29.07 39.03 12.63
C VAL A 14 28.66 37.96 11.62
N ILE A 15 29.61 37.36 10.88
CA ILE A 15 29.31 36.28 9.92
C ILE A 15 28.88 34.99 10.64
N SER A 16 29.49 34.67 11.78
CA SER A 16 29.13 33.49 12.59
C SER A 16 27.71 33.60 13.18
N SER A 17 27.31 34.80 13.65
CA SER A 17 25.98 35.04 14.23
C SER A 17 24.85 35.05 13.20
N ILE A 18 25.11 35.50 11.97
CA ILE A 18 24.16 35.39 10.84
C ILE A 18 23.95 33.91 10.44
N SER A 19 25.03 33.13 10.41
CA SER A 19 25.00 31.70 10.05
C SER A 19 24.23 30.85 11.09
N LEU A 20 24.35 31.17 12.38
CA LEU A 20 23.59 30.48 13.44
C LEU A 20 22.08 30.73 13.34
N ARG A 21 21.66 31.98 13.06
CA ARG A 21 20.24 32.31 12.88
C ARG A 21 19.59 31.57 11.71
N GLN A 22 20.33 31.45 10.61
CA GLN A 22 19.84 30.78 9.40
C GLN A 22 19.71 29.27 9.60
N SER A 23 20.64 28.66 10.35
CA SER A 23 20.57 27.25 10.75
C SER A 23 19.34 26.93 11.60
N TRP A 24 19.05 27.74 12.63
CA TRP A 24 17.88 27.51 13.51
C TRP A 24 16.53 27.72 12.83
N ALA A 25 16.43 28.69 11.91
CA ALA A 25 15.22 28.88 11.11
C ALA A 25 14.96 27.67 10.18
N GLN A 26 16.03 27.10 9.61
CA GLN A 26 15.96 25.93 8.73
C GLN A 26 15.55 24.66 9.51
N THR A 27 16.12 24.43 10.70
CA THR A 27 15.76 23.26 11.53
C THR A 27 14.31 23.32 12.02
N ASN A 28 13.83 24.50 12.44
CA ASN A 28 12.44 24.68 12.87
C ASN A 28 11.44 24.43 11.72
N ASN A 29 11.74 24.93 10.52
CA ASN A 29 10.91 24.70 9.34
C ASN A 29 10.90 23.22 8.91
N ASN A 30 12.00 22.49 9.09
CA ASN A 30 12.04 21.06 8.82
C ASN A 30 11.18 20.27 9.81
N SER A 31 11.25 20.60 11.10
CA SER A 31 10.43 19.97 12.15
C SER A 31 8.93 20.14 11.88
N SER A 32 8.49 21.35 11.51
CA SER A 32 7.07 21.60 11.18
C SER A 32 6.60 20.79 9.95
N LEU A 33 7.42 20.73 8.89
CA LEU A 33 7.10 19.93 7.70
C LEU A 33 7.02 18.43 8.05
N GLN A 34 7.99 17.92 8.82
CA GLN A 34 8.02 16.52 9.23
C GLN A 34 6.78 16.17 10.08
N ALA A 35 6.33 17.06 10.96
CA ALA A 35 5.11 16.86 11.74
C ALA A 35 3.85 16.79 10.84
N GLN A 36 3.75 17.67 9.84
CA GLN A 36 2.65 17.65 8.88
C GLN A 36 2.62 16.34 8.06
N VAL A 37 3.79 15.92 7.56
CA VAL A 37 3.95 14.66 6.82
C VAL A 37 3.61 13.47 7.71
N HIS A 38 4.04 13.49 8.97
CA HIS A 38 3.70 12.44 9.93
C HIS A 38 2.19 12.35 10.16
N SER A 39 1.51 13.48 10.36
CA SER A 39 0.04 13.49 10.50
C SER A 39 -0.65 12.94 9.26
N TYR A 40 -0.22 13.35 8.05
CA TYR A 40 -0.75 12.80 6.80
C TYR A 40 -0.55 11.28 6.72
N LEU A 41 0.66 10.80 6.98
CA LEU A 41 0.98 9.37 6.92
C LEU A 41 0.19 8.56 7.96
N ASN A 42 -0.05 9.09 9.16
CA ASN A 42 -0.87 8.42 10.16
C ASN A 42 -2.33 8.29 9.70
N SER A 43 -2.92 9.37 9.18
CA SER A 43 -4.27 9.32 8.60
C SER A 43 -4.33 8.37 7.41
N TYR A 44 -3.32 8.40 6.54
CA TYR A 44 -3.25 7.50 5.39
C TYR A 44 -3.22 6.04 5.82
N ASN A 45 -2.30 5.70 6.74
CA ASN A 45 -2.10 4.33 7.20
C ASN A 45 -3.32 3.79 7.93
N SER A 46 -4.01 4.62 8.72
CA SER A 46 -5.22 4.22 9.44
C SER A 46 -6.34 3.83 8.48
N GLU A 47 -6.61 4.65 7.45
CA GLU A 47 -7.67 4.35 6.49
C GLU A 47 -7.26 3.20 5.57
N PHE A 48 -6.00 3.16 5.14
CA PHE A 48 -5.45 2.05 4.37
C PHE A 48 -5.63 0.72 5.12
N GLN A 49 -5.25 0.65 6.40
CA GLN A 49 -5.38 -0.56 7.20
C GLN A 49 -6.83 -1.04 7.28
N LYS A 50 -7.76 -0.12 7.54
CA LYS A 50 -9.20 -0.43 7.60
C LYS A 50 -9.70 -1.02 6.27
N LEU A 51 -9.41 -0.37 5.15
CA LEU A 51 -9.85 -0.84 3.82
C LEU A 51 -9.17 -2.15 3.43
N TYR A 52 -7.87 -2.29 3.73
CA TYR A 52 -7.12 -3.50 3.46
C TYR A 52 -7.64 -4.70 4.24
N THR A 53 -7.98 -4.51 5.52
CA THR A 53 -8.59 -5.56 6.34
C THR A 53 -9.90 -6.03 5.72
N ALA A 54 -10.81 -5.11 5.37
CA ALA A 54 -12.10 -5.47 4.76
C ALA A 54 -11.93 -6.23 3.44
N ALA A 55 -11.03 -5.77 2.56
CA ALA A 55 -10.73 -6.47 1.31
C ALA A 55 -10.13 -7.87 1.55
N SER A 56 -9.21 -7.99 2.52
CA SER A 56 -8.58 -9.27 2.87
C SER A 56 -9.58 -10.27 3.46
N GLU A 57 -10.51 -9.81 4.29
CA GLU A 57 -11.58 -10.63 4.86
C GLU A 57 -12.58 -11.09 3.79
N GLY A 58 -12.96 -10.20 2.87
CA GLY A 58 -13.77 -10.55 1.70
C GLY A 58 -13.13 -11.64 0.85
N GLN A 59 -11.83 -11.50 0.57
CA GLN A 59 -11.09 -12.50 -0.20
C GLN A 59 -10.91 -13.81 0.56
N TRP A 60 -10.75 -13.76 1.89
CA TRP A 60 -10.69 -14.97 2.71
C TRP A 60 -12.01 -15.75 2.64
N LEU A 61 -13.14 -15.06 2.72
CA LEU A 61 -14.46 -15.70 2.55
C LEU A 61 -14.59 -16.35 1.17
N LEU A 62 -14.20 -15.65 0.09
CA LEU A 62 -14.23 -16.21 -1.26
C LEU A 62 -13.35 -17.45 -1.44
N ASN A 63 -12.25 -17.57 -0.69
CA ASN A 63 -11.35 -18.72 -0.78
C ASN A 63 -11.78 -19.90 0.11
N THR A 64 -12.53 -19.66 1.18
CA THR A 64 -12.75 -20.65 2.25
C THR A 64 -14.20 -21.04 2.47
N HIS A 65 -15.15 -20.21 2.01
CA HIS A 65 -16.58 -20.44 2.18
C HIS A 65 -17.31 -20.22 0.86
N ILE A 66 -17.24 -21.23 -0.02
CA ILE A 66 -17.89 -21.20 -1.32
C ILE A 66 -19.18 -21.99 -1.24
N VAL A 67 -20.29 -21.26 -1.29
CA VAL A 67 -21.63 -21.81 -1.35
C VAL A 67 -22.12 -21.63 -2.79
N GLU A 68 -22.48 -22.73 -3.44
CA GLU A 68 -22.99 -22.69 -4.81
C GLU A 68 -24.23 -21.78 -4.90
N GLY A 69 -24.17 -20.77 -5.77
CA GLY A 69 -25.25 -19.80 -5.94
C GLY A 69 -25.24 -18.60 -4.97
N ASP A 70 -24.33 -18.56 -3.98
CA ASP A 70 -24.13 -17.36 -3.15
C ASP A 70 -23.31 -16.32 -3.91
N THR A 71 -23.99 -15.27 -4.37
CA THR A 71 -23.38 -14.13 -5.07
C THR A 71 -23.05 -12.96 -4.14
N MET A 72 -23.46 -13.03 -2.87
CA MET A 72 -23.26 -11.93 -1.92
C MET A 72 -21.83 -11.87 -1.42
N ALA A 73 -21.18 -13.00 -1.18
CA ALA A 73 -19.76 -13.02 -0.81
C ALA A 73 -18.89 -12.34 -1.90
N ALA A 74 -19.10 -12.69 -3.17
CA ALA A 74 -18.41 -12.09 -4.32
C ALA A 74 -18.61 -10.59 -4.41
N TYR A 75 -19.87 -10.17 -4.31
CA TYR A 75 -20.24 -8.76 -4.42
C TYR A 75 -19.64 -7.93 -3.29
N GLN A 76 -19.70 -8.41 -2.04
CA GLN A 76 -19.11 -7.70 -0.91
C GLN A 76 -17.58 -7.65 -1.00
N SER A 77 -16.94 -8.73 -1.47
CA SER A 77 -15.50 -8.73 -1.72
C SER A 77 -15.12 -7.68 -2.78
N ALA A 78 -15.84 -7.65 -3.92
CA ALA A 78 -15.60 -6.69 -4.99
C ALA A 78 -15.73 -5.24 -4.49
N LEU A 79 -16.78 -4.92 -3.72
CA LEU A 79 -16.95 -3.59 -3.15
C LEU A 79 -15.79 -3.18 -2.22
N ALA A 80 -15.30 -4.10 -1.39
CA ALA A 80 -14.19 -3.83 -0.49
C ALA A 80 -12.87 -3.61 -1.25
N GLU A 81 -12.61 -4.44 -2.27
CA GLU A 81 -11.44 -4.29 -3.14
C GLU A 81 -11.48 -2.98 -3.95
N GLU A 82 -12.64 -2.62 -4.49
CA GLU A 82 -12.84 -1.35 -5.19
C GLU A 82 -12.59 -0.15 -4.27
N ALA A 83 -13.08 -0.21 -3.03
CA ALA A 83 -12.85 0.86 -2.06
C ALA A 83 -11.35 1.03 -1.74
N LEU A 84 -10.63 -0.07 -1.52
CA LEU A 84 -9.17 -0.06 -1.33
C LEU A 84 -8.44 0.46 -2.57
N ALA A 85 -8.82 0.01 -3.76
CA ALA A 85 -8.21 0.42 -5.02
C ALA A 85 -8.43 1.91 -5.27
N LYS A 86 -9.65 2.41 -5.07
CA LYS A 86 -9.97 3.83 -5.17
C LYS A 86 -9.16 4.67 -4.19
N TYR A 87 -9.01 4.21 -2.96
CA TYR A 87 -8.23 4.92 -1.94
C TYR A 87 -6.75 5.00 -2.30
N THR A 88 -6.11 3.86 -2.57
CA THR A 88 -4.69 3.76 -2.91
C THR A 88 -4.36 4.45 -4.24
N GLY A 89 -5.29 4.42 -5.19
CA GLY A 89 -5.20 5.04 -6.50
C GLY A 89 -5.58 6.51 -6.58
N SER A 90 -6.12 7.09 -5.50
CA SER A 90 -6.77 8.39 -5.58
C SER A 90 -5.80 9.50 -5.96
N LYS A 91 -6.28 10.43 -6.79
CA LYS A 91 -5.53 11.62 -7.16
C LYS A 91 -5.05 12.42 -5.93
N SER A 92 -5.89 12.51 -4.89
CA SER A 92 -5.54 13.19 -3.64
C SER A 92 -4.30 12.61 -2.96
N ASN A 93 -4.23 11.28 -2.84
CA ASN A 93 -3.09 10.60 -2.20
C ASN A 93 -1.84 10.69 -3.08
N ILE A 94 -1.98 10.55 -4.40
CA ILE A 94 -0.88 10.69 -5.36
C ILE A 94 -0.29 12.10 -5.32
N ASP A 95 -1.14 13.12 -5.39
CA ASP A 95 -0.71 14.52 -5.40
C ASP A 95 -0.06 14.91 -4.08
N SER A 96 -0.62 14.45 -2.94
CA SER A 96 -0.04 14.68 -1.62
C SER A 96 1.34 14.04 -1.49
N ALA A 97 1.48 12.78 -1.91
CA ALA A 97 2.76 12.07 -1.88
C ALA A 97 3.82 12.77 -2.77
N LYS A 98 3.45 13.15 -4.00
CA LYS A 98 4.34 13.92 -4.90
C LYS A 98 4.75 15.26 -4.30
N LYS A 99 3.80 16.00 -3.71
CA LYS A 99 4.05 17.30 -3.07
C LYS A 99 5.06 17.18 -1.94
N TYR A 100 4.93 16.18 -1.07
CA TYR A 100 5.89 15.98 0.02
C TYR A 100 7.25 15.49 -0.47
N LEU A 101 7.29 14.58 -1.44
CA LEU A 101 8.54 14.07 -2.02
C LEU A 101 9.34 15.14 -2.77
N ALA A 102 8.69 16.21 -3.28
CA ALA A 102 9.40 17.37 -3.80
C ALA A 102 10.31 18.06 -2.76
N GLN A 103 10.06 17.82 -1.46
CA GLN A 103 10.84 18.36 -0.34
C GLN A 103 11.61 17.25 0.40
N LYS A 104 11.92 16.13 -0.27
CA LYS A 104 12.53 14.93 0.33
C LYS A 104 13.80 15.19 1.16
N ASN A 105 14.60 16.20 0.81
CA ASN A 105 15.81 16.58 1.54
C ASN A 105 15.55 17.14 2.95
N ARG A 106 14.30 17.46 3.27
CA ARG A 106 13.85 17.97 4.57
C ARG A 106 13.07 16.92 5.38
N LEU A 107 12.85 15.73 4.81
CA LEU A 107 12.10 14.64 5.43
C LEU A 107 13.02 13.62 6.09
N THR A 108 12.45 12.81 6.98
CA THR A 108 13.19 11.65 7.49
C THR A 108 13.25 10.54 6.42
N PRO A 109 14.27 9.67 6.44
CA PRO A 109 14.34 8.55 5.49
C PRO A 109 13.11 7.64 5.52
N LEU A 110 12.50 7.45 6.71
CA LEU A 110 11.28 6.67 6.87
C LEU A 110 10.09 7.31 6.17
N GLN A 111 9.91 8.64 6.32
CA GLN A 111 8.83 9.37 5.67
C GLN A 111 8.95 9.31 4.14
N VAL A 112 10.17 9.47 3.61
CA VAL A 112 10.42 9.34 2.16
C VAL A 112 9.99 7.96 1.68
N ARG A 113 10.43 6.90 2.36
CA ARG A 113 10.08 5.52 2.00
C ARG A 113 8.57 5.28 2.01
N GLN A 114 7.87 5.75 3.05
CA GLN A 114 6.41 5.60 3.13
C GLN A 114 5.68 6.32 1.98
N LEU A 115 6.11 7.53 1.63
CA LEU A 115 5.52 8.28 0.51
C LEU A 115 5.80 7.63 -0.85
N GLU A 116 6.99 7.05 -1.04
CA GLU A 116 7.32 6.28 -2.25
C GLU A 116 6.46 5.01 -2.34
N THR A 117 6.21 4.32 -1.22
CA THR A 117 5.29 3.17 -1.18
C THR A 117 3.87 3.57 -1.59
N ILE A 118 3.38 4.74 -1.17
CA ILE A 118 2.06 5.24 -1.59
C ILE A 118 2.01 5.39 -3.12
N LEU A 119 3.03 5.99 -3.74
CA LEU A 119 3.09 6.15 -5.19
C LEU A 119 3.24 4.81 -5.92
N PHE A 120 3.99 3.88 -5.36
CA PHE A 120 4.12 2.53 -5.90
C PHE A 120 2.77 1.80 -5.92
N SER A 121 2.05 1.82 -4.80
CA SER A 121 0.72 1.21 -4.69
C SER A 121 -0.29 1.84 -5.64
N ALA A 122 -0.23 3.16 -5.84
CA ALA A 122 -1.09 3.87 -6.79
C ALA A 122 -0.87 3.42 -8.25
N GLY A 123 0.33 2.95 -8.60
CA GLY A 123 0.62 2.41 -9.93
C GLY A 123 -0.16 1.13 -10.26
N ASN A 124 -0.53 0.33 -9.25
CA ASN A 124 -1.32 -0.89 -9.43
C ASN A 124 -2.83 -0.61 -9.57
N ASN A 125 -3.29 0.56 -9.10
CA ASN A 125 -4.71 0.92 -9.02
C ASN A 125 -4.98 2.36 -9.51
N PRO A 126 -4.47 2.84 -10.66
CA PRO A 126 -4.64 4.24 -11.01
C PRO A 126 -6.12 4.59 -11.20
N GLU A 127 -6.62 5.61 -10.48
CA GLU A 127 -8.03 6.04 -10.53
C GLU A 127 -8.50 6.35 -11.96
N ILE A 128 -7.60 6.84 -12.81
CA ILE A 128 -7.84 7.13 -14.24
C ILE A 128 -8.25 5.86 -15.03
N ALA A 129 -7.87 4.67 -14.56
CA ALA A 129 -8.23 3.38 -15.15
C ALA A 129 -9.31 2.64 -14.33
N GLY A 130 -10.15 3.36 -13.57
CA GLY A 130 -11.12 2.77 -12.64
C GLY A 130 -12.00 1.67 -13.25
N ASP A 131 -12.44 1.82 -14.49
CA ASP A 131 -13.23 0.78 -15.18
C ASP A 131 -12.44 -0.52 -15.44
N ILE A 132 -11.15 -0.40 -15.78
CA ILE A 132 -10.27 -1.56 -15.99
C ILE A 132 -9.98 -2.23 -14.66
N VAL A 133 -9.75 -1.45 -13.60
CA VAL A 133 -9.51 -1.95 -12.25
C VAL A 133 -10.72 -2.75 -11.75
N ARG A 134 -11.93 -2.22 -11.90
CA ARG A 134 -13.18 -2.92 -11.55
C ARG A 134 -13.34 -4.22 -12.33
N LYS A 135 -13.18 -4.19 -13.67
CA LYS A 135 -13.24 -5.41 -14.49
C LYS A 135 -12.21 -6.47 -14.06
N ARG A 136 -11.01 -6.05 -13.65
CA ARG A 136 -9.98 -6.96 -13.12
C ARG A 136 -10.46 -7.59 -11.81
N ILE A 137 -10.99 -6.80 -10.88
CA ILE A 137 -11.53 -7.27 -9.59
C ILE A 137 -12.62 -8.32 -9.84
N ASP A 138 -13.62 -8.00 -10.68
CA ASP A 138 -14.70 -8.93 -11.01
C ASP A 138 -14.18 -10.24 -11.64
N ALA A 139 -13.23 -10.14 -12.57
CA ALA A 139 -12.63 -11.30 -13.22
C ALA A 139 -11.81 -12.16 -12.24
N SER A 140 -11.09 -11.53 -11.32
CA SER A 140 -10.33 -12.22 -10.27
C SER A 140 -11.24 -12.94 -9.28
N ASN A 141 -12.33 -12.31 -8.84
CA ASN A 141 -13.30 -12.95 -7.95
C ASN A 141 -13.97 -14.14 -8.63
N ALA A 142 -14.42 -13.99 -9.88
CA ALA A 142 -15.01 -15.09 -10.64
C ALA A 142 -14.02 -16.23 -10.89
N GLN A 143 -12.72 -15.93 -11.02
CA GLN A 143 -11.68 -16.96 -11.12
C GLN A 143 -11.54 -17.72 -9.78
N THR A 144 -11.47 -17.00 -8.66
CA THR A 144 -11.36 -17.59 -7.32
C THR A 144 -12.54 -18.52 -7.03
N GLU A 145 -13.76 -18.06 -7.27
CA GLU A 145 -14.96 -18.88 -7.07
C GLU A 145 -14.92 -20.17 -7.88
N LYS A 146 -14.52 -20.09 -9.15
CA LYS A 146 -14.38 -21.28 -9.98
C LYS A 146 -13.29 -22.20 -9.43
N LEU A 147 -12.12 -21.67 -9.10
CA LEU A 147 -10.98 -22.48 -8.67
C LEU A 147 -11.29 -23.30 -7.41
N TYR A 148 -11.95 -22.69 -6.43
CA TYR A 148 -12.18 -23.28 -5.12
C TYR A 148 -13.60 -23.87 -4.97
N GLY A 149 -14.52 -23.56 -5.88
CA GLY A 149 -15.90 -24.10 -5.89
C GLY A 149 -16.06 -25.44 -6.61
N PHE A 150 -15.02 -25.96 -7.26
CA PHE A 150 -15.08 -27.28 -7.92
C PHE A 150 -15.10 -28.42 -6.89
N HIS A 151 -16.10 -29.30 -7.03
CA HIS A 151 -16.11 -30.59 -6.37
C HIS A 151 -15.35 -31.62 -7.21
N TYR A 152 -14.28 -32.19 -6.64
CA TYR A 152 -13.53 -33.26 -7.28
C TYR A 152 -14.29 -34.57 -7.14
N MET A 153 -14.28 -35.37 -8.20
CA MET A 153 -14.91 -36.68 -8.25
C MET A 153 -13.89 -37.71 -8.71
N LEU A 154 -13.85 -38.87 -8.05
CA LEU A 154 -13.07 -40.04 -8.47
C LEU A 154 -14.01 -41.24 -8.55
N ASN A 155 -14.07 -41.89 -9.71
CA ASN A 155 -14.95 -43.05 -9.95
C ASN A 155 -16.41 -42.79 -9.54
N GLY A 156 -16.90 -41.57 -9.85
CA GLY A 156 -18.25 -41.12 -9.56
C GLY A 156 -18.52 -40.76 -8.09
N LYS A 157 -17.50 -40.76 -7.22
CA LYS A 157 -17.62 -40.41 -5.80
C LYS A 157 -16.92 -39.08 -5.48
N PRO A 158 -17.49 -38.22 -4.62
CA PRO A 158 -16.81 -37.01 -4.16
C PRO A 158 -15.47 -37.32 -3.49
N THR A 159 -14.45 -36.52 -3.79
CA THR A 159 -13.10 -36.63 -3.22
C THR A 159 -12.49 -35.24 -2.95
N THR A 160 -11.29 -35.19 -2.39
CA THR A 160 -10.53 -33.95 -2.13
C THR A 160 -9.22 -33.95 -2.91
N VAL A 161 -8.64 -32.77 -3.11
CA VAL A 161 -7.32 -32.64 -3.76
C VAL A 161 -6.26 -33.42 -2.95
N ASN A 162 -6.26 -33.31 -1.63
CA ASN A 162 -5.33 -34.05 -0.78
C ASN A 162 -5.46 -35.58 -0.92
N HIS A 163 -6.68 -36.09 -1.12
CA HIS A 163 -6.89 -37.51 -1.38
C HIS A 163 -6.32 -37.90 -2.74
N LEU A 164 -6.60 -37.11 -3.78
CA LEU A 164 -6.04 -37.34 -5.12
C LEU A 164 -4.50 -37.32 -5.09
N ASP A 165 -3.90 -36.35 -4.37
CA ASP A 165 -2.45 -36.28 -4.19
C ASP A 165 -1.89 -37.51 -3.48
N ASP A 166 -2.58 -38.02 -2.45
CA ASP A 166 -2.17 -39.24 -1.75
C ASP A 166 -2.15 -40.47 -2.67
N ILE A 167 -3.18 -40.62 -3.52
CA ILE A 167 -3.21 -41.67 -4.55
C ILE A 167 -2.05 -41.47 -5.54
N LEU A 168 -1.83 -40.26 -6.04
CA LEU A 168 -0.77 -39.97 -7.01
C LEU A 168 0.64 -40.22 -6.45
N LEU A 169 0.83 -40.02 -5.14
CA LEU A 169 2.13 -40.20 -4.48
C LEU A 169 2.40 -41.67 -4.12
N HIS A 170 1.37 -42.44 -3.79
CA HIS A 170 1.55 -43.76 -3.18
C HIS A 170 0.99 -44.93 -4.01
N SER A 171 0.11 -44.67 -5.00
CA SER A 171 -0.46 -45.73 -5.81
C SER A 171 0.58 -46.35 -6.74
N ASN A 172 0.57 -47.68 -6.78
CA ASN A 172 1.30 -48.46 -7.77
C ASN A 172 0.33 -49.16 -8.74
N ASP A 173 -0.97 -48.79 -8.70
CA ASP A 173 -1.99 -49.30 -9.62
C ASP A 173 -1.98 -48.45 -10.89
N LEU A 174 -1.71 -49.07 -12.03
CA LEU A 174 -1.71 -48.41 -13.33
C LEU A 174 -3.12 -48.30 -13.95
N THR A 175 -4.16 -48.79 -13.25
CA THR A 175 -5.53 -48.96 -13.77
C THR A 175 -6.62 -48.26 -12.96
N GLU A 176 -6.25 -47.32 -12.07
CA GLU A 176 -7.15 -46.56 -11.18
C GLU A 176 -8.39 -45.92 -11.84
#